data_AF-A0A1Q5FF73-F1
#
_entry.id   AF-A0A1Q5FF73-F1
#
_cell.length_a   1.000
_cell.length_b   1.000
_cell.length_c   1.000
_cell.angle_alpha   90.00
_cell.angle_beta   90.00
_cell.angle_gamma   90.00
#
_symmetry.space_group_name_H-M   'P 1'
#
loop_
_entity.id
_entity.type
_entity.pdbx_description
1 polymer ?
#
loop_
_entity_poly.entity_id
_entity_poly.type
_entity_poly.pdbx_seq_one_letter_code
_entity_poly.pdbx_strand_id
1 'polypeptide(L)'
;MRIRHALTGAALGAVLLTGGTAATAQAAFTPSQATATYTDIGTFKTENACKSFGRAGVYRDWFCKPSTTTTNWHLMVNLNS
;
A
#
# COMPACT_ATOMS: atom_id res chain seq x y z
N MET A 1 -5.88 34.20 -4.94
CA MET A 1 -5.66 34.27 -3.47
C MET A 1 -4.77 33.11 -3.06
N ARG A 2 -3.69 33.42 -2.33
CA ARG A 2 -3.04 32.62 -1.27
C ARG A 2 -2.33 31.30 -1.68
N ILE A 3 -1.13 30.94 -1.20
CA ILE A 3 -0.12 31.49 -0.28
C ILE A 3 1.20 30.78 -0.62
N ARG A 4 2.33 31.50 -0.59
CA ARG A 4 3.70 30.96 -0.58
C ARG A 4 4.13 30.74 0.87
N HIS A 5 4.71 29.59 1.20
CA HIS A 5 5.59 29.38 2.36
C HIS A 5 6.84 28.64 1.83
N ALA A 6 7.93 29.37 1.60
CA ALA A 6 9.10 29.48 2.48
C ALA A 6 9.97 28.20 2.41
N LEU A 7 11.15 28.21 1.74
CA LEU A 7 12.46 28.59 2.32
C LEU A 7 12.61 28.01 3.75
N THR A 8 13.61 27.23 4.15
CA THR A 8 15.06 27.41 4.03
C THR A 8 15.73 26.34 4.92
N GLY A 9 17.02 26.06 4.70
CA GLY A 9 17.93 25.56 5.75
C GLY A 9 18.57 24.21 5.41
N ALA A 10 19.77 24.24 4.82
CA ALA A 10 21.08 24.12 5.52
C ALA A 10 21.59 22.66 5.34
N ALA A 11 22.41 22.35 4.33
CA ALA A 11 23.85 22.61 4.25
C ALA A 11 24.66 22.00 5.41
N LEU A 12 25.80 21.38 5.05
CA LEU A 12 26.93 20.90 5.87
C LEU A 12 26.75 19.46 6.41
N GLY A 13 27.64 18.50 6.20
CA GLY A 13 29.00 18.53 5.66
C GLY A 13 29.67 17.15 5.68
N ALA A 14 30.84 17.08 5.04
CA ALA A 14 31.98 16.16 5.21
C ALA A 14 31.71 14.64 5.34
N VAL A 15 32.10 13.84 4.33
CA VAL A 15 33.39 13.11 4.25
C VAL A 15 33.64 12.22 5.47
N LEU A 16 33.70 10.91 5.24
CA LEU A 16 34.69 9.99 5.83
C LEU A 16 34.72 8.70 4.99
N LEU A 17 35.81 8.53 4.23
CA LEU A 17 36.27 7.22 3.76
C LEU A 17 36.84 6.46 4.96
N THR A 18 36.37 5.24 5.20
CA THR A 18 37.07 4.08 5.82
C THR A 18 36.00 2.98 5.99
N GLY A 19 36.14 1.77 5.44
CA GLY A 19 37.10 0.77 5.85
C GLY A 19 36.53 -0.07 7.00
N GLY A 20 36.10 -1.32 6.71
CA GLY A 20 36.06 -2.40 7.70
C GLY A 20 34.73 -2.71 8.41
N THR A 21 34.23 -3.93 8.13
CA THR A 21 33.60 -4.90 9.06
C THR A 21 32.34 -4.54 9.85
N ALA A 22 31.26 -5.25 9.46
CA ALA A 22 30.19 -5.84 10.27
C ALA A 22 29.62 -5.04 11.45
N ALA A 23 28.43 -4.47 11.25
CA ALA A 23 27.47 -4.21 12.31
C ALA A 23 26.14 -4.87 11.92
N THR A 24 25.69 -5.83 12.71
CA THR A 24 24.35 -6.41 12.62
C THR A 24 23.33 -5.30 12.86
N ALA A 25 22.69 -4.81 11.80
CA ALA A 25 21.55 -3.92 11.93
C ALA A 25 20.38 -4.71 12.52
N GLN A 26 20.19 -4.59 13.83
CA GLN A 26 18.92 -4.93 14.47
C GLN A 26 17.86 -3.99 13.89
N ALA A 27 16.99 -4.58 13.06
CA ALA A 27 15.86 -3.88 12.48
C ALA A 27 15.03 -3.24 13.60
N ALA A 28 15.03 -1.91 13.62
CA ALA A 28 14.17 -1.13 14.48
C ALA A 28 12.71 -1.51 14.17
N PHE A 29 12.01 -2.01 15.18
CA PHE A 29 10.56 -2.09 15.16
C PHE A 29 10.03 -0.66 15.02
N THR A 30 9.67 -0.29 13.79
CA THR A 30 8.84 0.88 13.54
C THR A 30 7.38 0.42 13.64
N PRO A 31 6.50 1.15 14.34
CA PRO A 31 5.10 0.76 14.44
C PRO A 31 4.54 0.72 13.03
N SER A 32 4.17 -0.47 12.57
CA SER A 32 3.57 -0.68 11.26
C SER A 32 2.32 0.19 11.18
N GLN A 33 2.37 1.23 10.35
CA GLN A 33 1.16 1.71 9.71
C GLN A 33 0.52 0.47 9.09
N ALA A 34 -0.66 0.09 9.57
CA ALA A 34 -1.41 -1.02 9.00
C ALA A 34 -1.75 -0.65 7.55
N THR A 35 -0.87 -1.01 6.62
CA THR A 35 -1.17 -0.94 5.19
C THR A 35 -2.38 -1.82 4.99
N ALA A 36 -3.52 -1.22 4.61
CA ALA A 36 -4.75 -1.95 4.34
C ALA A 36 -4.44 -3.12 3.40
N THR A 37 -4.42 -4.32 3.96
CA THR A 37 -4.08 -5.52 3.21
C THR A 37 -5.34 -5.98 2.52
N TYR A 38 -5.42 -5.69 1.22
CA TYR A 38 -6.50 -6.16 0.39
C TYR A 38 -6.20 -7.57 -0.11
N THR A 39 -7.09 -8.50 0.21
CA THR A 39 -7.01 -9.91 -0.16
C THR A 39 -7.99 -10.19 -1.29
N ASP A 40 -7.53 -10.91 -2.31
CA ASP A 40 -8.40 -11.45 -3.36
C ASP A 40 -9.19 -12.64 -2.79
N ILE A 41 -10.51 -12.53 -2.80
CA ILE A 41 -11.42 -13.56 -2.29
C ILE A 41 -12.25 -14.22 -3.40
N GLY A 42 -12.07 -13.82 -4.66
CA GLY A 42 -12.85 -14.39 -5.74
C GLY A 42 -12.64 -13.74 -7.10
N THR A 43 -12.80 -14.55 -8.13
CA THR A 43 -12.69 -14.14 -9.54
C THR A 43 -14.04 -14.23 -10.24
N PHE A 44 -14.39 -13.21 -11.01
CA PHE A 44 -15.68 -13.03 -11.67
C PHE A 44 -15.49 -12.71 -13.14
N LYS A 45 -16.38 -13.21 -14.01
CA LYS A 45 -16.30 -12.92 -15.46
C LYS A 45 -16.70 -11.48 -15.82
N THR A 46 -17.44 -10.79 -14.96
CA THR A 46 -17.93 -9.44 -15.21
C THR A 46 -17.79 -8.56 -13.97
N GLU A 47 -17.58 -7.27 -14.19
CA GLU A 47 -17.52 -6.27 -13.12
C GLU A 47 -18.81 -6.26 -12.29
N ASN A 48 -19.96 -6.40 -12.96
CA ASN A 48 -21.25 -6.38 -12.30
C ASN A 48 -21.44 -7.56 -11.34
N ALA A 49 -20.98 -8.76 -11.71
CA ALA A 49 -20.99 -9.91 -10.82
C ALA A 49 -20.08 -9.68 -9.60
N CYS A 50 -18.87 -9.14 -9.81
CA CYS A 50 -17.95 -8.79 -8.72
C CYS A 50 -18.58 -7.76 -7.76
N LYS A 51 -19.19 -6.69 -8.28
CA LYS A 51 -19.84 -5.64 -7.46
C LYS A 51 -21.06 -6.17 -6.71
N SER A 52 -21.87 -7.01 -7.35
CA SER A 52 -23.01 -7.65 -6.70
C SER A 52 -22.56 -8.48 -5.50
N PHE A 53 -21.50 -9.28 -5.68
CA PHE A 53 -20.92 -10.09 -4.62
C PHE A 53 -20.31 -9.24 -3.49
N GLY A 54 -19.55 -8.20 -3.84
CA GLY A 54 -18.98 -7.26 -2.88
C GLY A 54 -20.05 -6.56 -2.03
N ARG A 55 -21.15 -6.11 -2.66
CA ARG A 55 -22.29 -5.47 -1.96
C ARG A 55 -23.05 -6.42 -1.04
N ALA A 56 -23.16 -7.69 -1.42
CA ALA A 56 -23.80 -8.72 -0.60
C ALA A 56 -22.88 -9.25 0.51
N GLY A 57 -21.58 -8.96 0.44
CA GLY A 57 -20.57 -9.42 1.38
C GLY A 57 -20.66 -8.72 2.73
N VAL A 58 -20.05 -9.34 3.74
CA VAL A 58 -19.92 -8.79 5.10
C VAL A 58 -18.82 -7.74 5.24
N TYR A 59 -17.95 -7.61 4.24
CA TYR A 59 -16.80 -6.71 4.26
C TYR A 59 -17.24 -5.26 3.99
N ARG A 60 -16.84 -4.33 4.85
CA ARG A 60 -17.16 -2.90 4.67
C ARG A 60 -16.32 -2.22 3.59
N ASP A 61 -15.08 -2.67 3.43
CA ASP A 61 -14.11 -2.07 2.52
C ASP A 61 -13.67 -3.11 1.49
N TRP A 62 -14.12 -2.90 0.25
CA TRP A 62 -13.89 -3.80 -0.87
C TRP A 62 -13.90 -3.04 -2.19
N PHE A 63 -13.24 -3.60 -3.20
CA PHE A 63 -13.30 -3.10 -4.57
C PHE A 63 -13.11 -4.23 -5.59
N CYS A 64 -13.53 -3.96 -6.82
CA CYS A 64 -13.31 -4.86 -7.95
C CYS A 64 -12.10 -4.40 -8.75
N LYS A 65 -11.15 -5.30 -8.99
CA LYS A 65 -9.95 -5.06 -9.77
C LYS A 65 -9.98 -5.86 -11.06
N PRO A 66 -9.81 -5.25 -12.25
CA PRO A 66 -9.66 -6.02 -13.47
C PRO A 66 -8.35 -6.81 -13.43
N SER A 67 -8.39 -8.06 -13.89
CA SER A 67 -7.20 -8.88 -14.08
C SER A 67 -6.32 -8.26 -15.17
N THR A 68 -5.00 -8.28 -14.99
CA THR A 68 -4.05 -7.80 -16.01
C THR A 68 -3.68 -8.89 -17.02
N THR A 69 -3.97 -10.15 -16.70
CA THR A 69 -3.64 -11.32 -17.52
C THR A 69 -4.86 -11.96 -18.17
N THR A 70 -6.06 -11.69 -17.66
CA THR A 70 -7.32 -12.26 -18.15
C THR A 70 -8.40 -11.19 -18.31
N THR A 71 -9.54 -11.54 -18.88
CA THR A 71 -10.73 -10.67 -18.95
C THR A 71 -11.60 -10.72 -17.69
N ASN A 72 -11.10 -11.36 -16.62
CA ASN A 72 -11.84 -11.52 -15.37
C ASN A 72 -11.61 -10.34 -14.42
N TRP A 73 -12.43 -10.30 -13.36
CA TRP A 73 -12.44 -9.31 -12.29
C TRP A 73 -12.20 -9.99 -10.95
N HIS A 74 -11.34 -9.42 -10.13
CA HIS A 74 -11.00 -9.92 -8.80
C HIS A 74 -11.68 -9.05 -7.74
N LEU A 75 -12.32 -9.69 -6.76
CA LEU A 75 -12.89 -8.99 -5.61
C LEU A 75 -11.82 -8.88 -4.52
N MET A 76 -11.33 -7.67 -4.33
CA MET A 76 -10.34 -7.32 -3.34
C MET A 76 -11.05 -6.81 -2.09
N VAL A 77 -10.82 -7.42 -0.93
CA VAL A 77 -11.42 -7.01 0.35
C VAL A 77 -10.36 -6.66 1.36
N ASN A 78 -10.57 -5.60 2.13
CA ASN A 78 -9.71 -5.27 3.26
C ASN A 78 -10.12 -6.12 4.46
N LEU A 79 -9.24 -7.05 4.87
CA LEU A 79 -9.51 -7.94 6.01
C LEU A 79 -9.27 -7.28 7.37
N ASN A 80 -8.74 -6.05 7.38
CA ASN A 80 -8.46 -5.30 8.61
C ASN A 80 -9.56 -4.25 8.89
N SER A 81 -10.68 -4.31 8.18
CA SER A 81 -11.81 -3.37 8.26
C SER A 81 -12.92 -3.83 9.21
#